data_AF-A0A0Q8PNS6-F1
#
_entry.id   AF-A0A0Q8PNS6-F1
#
_cell.length_a   1.000
_cell.length_b   1.000
_cell.length_c   1.000
_cell.angle_alpha   90.00
_cell.angle_beta   90.00
_cell.angle_gamma   90.00
#
_symmetry.space_group_name_H-M   'P 1'
#
loop_
_entity.id
_entity.type
_entity.pdbx_description
1 polymer ?
#
loop_
_entity_poly.entity_id
_entity_poly.type
_entity_poly.pdbx_seq_one_letter_code
_entity_poly.pdbx_strand_id
1 'polypeptide(L)'
;MNGDNKLVATQHAEAVCDHIHGLNRATLRASGQTPSQTADQVAQLAAAAAALPQAFAQLSALLEEAMASQVLSMDAESLDADPAMAVGVARLHLDEARSYAVELYKRLDAAHQATAHIVSAGVCDSDDPTPRDHG
;
A
#
# COMPACT_ATOMS: atom_id res chain seq x y z
N MET A 1 30.55 13.62 2.90
CA MET A 1 29.55 12.96 2.04
C MET A 1 28.23 12.79 2.82
N ASN A 2 27.61 13.88 3.28
CA ASN A 2 26.37 13.86 4.10
C ASN A 2 25.14 14.46 3.40
N GLY A 3 25.31 15.04 2.19
CA GLY A 3 24.22 15.71 1.46
C GLY A 3 23.28 14.73 0.75
N ASP A 4 23.83 13.68 0.16
CA ASP A 4 23.09 12.76 -0.69
C ASP A 4 22.16 11.83 0.12
N ASN A 5 22.62 11.37 1.29
CA ASN A 5 21.83 10.49 2.16
C ASN A 5 20.60 11.21 2.75
N LYS A 6 20.74 12.51 3.05
CA LYS A 6 19.65 13.34 3.57
C LYS A 6 18.57 13.57 2.51
N LEU A 7 18.98 13.84 1.26
CA LEU A 7 18.07 14.03 0.12
C LEU A 7 17.26 12.77 -0.18
N VAL A 8 17.91 11.61 -0.20
CA VAL A 8 17.27 10.31 -0.44
C VAL A 8 16.30 9.96 0.69
N ALA A 9 16.66 10.21 1.95
CA ALA A 9 15.76 10.02 3.09
C ALA A 9 14.50 10.90 3.02
N THR A 10 14.63 12.18 2.63
CA THR A 10 13.46 13.06 2.44
C THR A 10 12.58 12.62 1.27
N GLN A 11 13.16 12.19 0.15
CA GLN A 11 12.40 11.68 -0.99
C GLN A 11 11.63 10.40 -0.64
N HIS A 12 12.19 9.53 0.20
CA HIS A 12 11.51 8.33 0.68
C HIS A 12 10.38 8.66 1.67
N ALA A 13 10.58 9.64 2.55
CA ALA A 13 9.53 10.09 3.47
C ALA A 13 8.34 10.73 2.73
N GLU A 14 8.61 11.55 1.70
CA GLU A 14 7.56 12.11 0.83
C GLU A 14 6.81 11.00 0.08
N ALA A 15 7.53 10.02 -0.47
CA ALA A 15 6.91 8.86 -1.10
C ALA A 15 5.99 8.10 -0.13
N VAL A 16 6.42 7.85 1.11
CA VAL A 16 5.59 7.17 2.13
C VAL A 16 4.32 7.98 2.44
N CYS A 17 4.44 9.30 2.63
CA CYS A 17 3.30 10.17 2.85
C CYS A 17 2.31 10.15 1.68
N ASP A 18 2.80 10.18 0.44
CA ASP A 18 1.95 10.09 -0.75
C ASP A 18 1.22 8.76 -0.85
N HIS A 19 1.89 7.65 -0.51
CA HIS A 19 1.27 6.32 -0.47
C HIS A 19 0.21 6.19 0.63
N ILE A 20 0.44 6.76 1.83
CA ILE A 20 -0.55 6.77 2.93
C ILE A 20 -1.75 7.65 2.56
N HIS A 21 -1.53 8.83 1.96
CA HIS A 21 -2.61 9.66 1.45
C HIS A 21 -3.37 8.98 0.30
N GLY A 22 -2.68 8.21 -0.55
CA GLY A 22 -3.28 7.35 -1.57
C GLY A 22 -4.17 6.26 -0.98
N LEU A 23 -3.68 5.57 0.05
CA LEU A 23 -4.41 4.55 0.80
C LEU A 23 -5.69 5.13 1.44
N ASN A 24 -5.55 6.21 2.21
CA ASN A 24 -6.67 6.87 2.87
C ASN A 24 -7.74 7.32 1.86
N ARG A 25 -7.32 7.87 0.71
CA ARG A 25 -8.21 8.27 -0.39
C ARG A 25 -8.89 7.09 -1.06
N ALA A 26 -8.20 5.98 -1.27
CA ALA A 26 -8.77 4.76 -1.83
C ALA A 26 -9.81 4.13 -0.89
N THR A 27 -9.63 4.26 0.44
CA THR A 27 -10.56 3.73 1.44
C THR A 27 -11.75 4.66 1.77
N LEU A 28 -11.65 5.96 1.46
CA LEU A 28 -12.74 6.93 1.61
C LEU A 28 -13.79 6.70 0.50
N ARG A 29 -14.81 5.90 0.82
CA ARG A 29 -15.95 5.63 -0.09
C ARG A 29 -16.78 6.89 -0.32
N ALA A 30 -17.10 7.16 -1.59
CA ALA A 30 -18.25 7.99 -1.97
C ALA A 30 -19.42 7.07 -2.36
N SER A 31 -20.61 7.35 -1.85
CA SER A 31 -21.84 6.62 -2.21
C SER A 31 -22.14 6.84 -3.70
N GLY A 32 -22.29 5.77 -4.49
CA GLY A 32 -22.62 5.84 -5.93
C GLY A 32 -21.48 5.52 -6.90
N GLN A 33 -20.44 4.81 -6.47
CA GLN A 33 -19.31 4.45 -7.34
C GLN A 33 -19.71 3.50 -8.48
N THR A 34 -19.16 3.74 -9.66
CA THR A 34 -19.25 2.82 -10.79
C THR A 34 -18.26 1.66 -10.63
N PRO A 35 -18.50 0.48 -11.23
CA PRO A 35 -17.58 -0.64 -11.18
C PRO A 35 -16.14 -0.31 -11.62
N SER A 36 -15.99 0.60 -12.60
CA SER A 36 -14.68 1.10 -13.05
C SER A 36 -13.93 1.89 -11.97
N GLN A 37 -14.63 2.72 -11.20
CA GLN A 37 -14.03 3.47 -10.09
C GLN A 37 -13.57 2.55 -8.95
N THR A 38 -14.31 1.45 -8.71
CA THR A 38 -13.88 0.43 -7.77
C THR A 38 -12.62 -0.30 -8.26
N ALA A 39 -12.55 -0.65 -9.56
CA ALA A 39 -11.36 -1.26 -10.14
C ALA A 39 -10.12 -0.34 -10.04
N ASP A 40 -10.29 0.96 -10.28
CA ASP A 40 -9.23 1.97 -10.15
C ASP A 40 -8.74 2.10 -8.69
N GLN A 41 -9.65 2.03 -7.71
CA GLN A 41 -9.26 2.06 -6.30
C GLN A 41 -8.48 0.82 -5.88
N VAL A 42 -8.84 -0.37 -6.38
CA VAL A 42 -8.08 -1.60 -6.13
C VAL A 42 -6.68 -1.51 -6.76
N ALA A 43 -6.55 -0.93 -7.96
CA ALA A 43 -5.25 -0.70 -8.59
C ALA A 43 -4.38 0.27 -7.78
N GLN A 44 -4.94 1.37 -7.28
CA GLN A 44 -4.23 2.34 -6.43
C GLN A 44 -3.77 1.68 -5.12
N LEU A 45 -4.61 0.84 -4.53
CA LEU A 45 -4.27 0.07 -3.34
C LEU A 45 -3.15 -0.95 -3.61
N ALA A 46 -3.20 -1.63 -4.76
CA ALA A 46 -2.14 -2.54 -5.20
C ALA A 46 -0.80 -1.81 -5.37
N ALA A 47 -0.80 -0.65 -6.02
CA ALA A 47 0.40 0.17 -6.19
C ALA A 47 0.99 0.60 -4.84
N ALA A 48 0.15 1.02 -3.88
CA ALA A 48 0.61 1.34 -2.53
C ALA A 48 1.18 0.12 -1.80
N ALA A 49 0.53 -1.04 -1.91
CA ALA A 49 1.02 -2.29 -1.34
C ALA A 49 2.35 -2.73 -1.95
N ALA A 50 2.60 -2.45 -3.23
CA ALA A 50 3.85 -2.75 -3.91
C ALA A 50 5.05 -1.91 -3.41
N ALA A 51 4.80 -0.73 -2.84
CA ALA A 51 5.85 0.13 -2.26
C ALA A 51 6.22 -0.25 -0.82
N LEU A 52 5.32 -0.89 -0.07
CA LEU A 52 5.52 -1.29 1.32
C LEU A 52 6.78 -2.16 1.56
N PRO A 53 7.13 -3.15 0.70
CA PRO A 53 8.32 -3.95 0.91
C PRO A 53 9.61 -3.13 0.98
N GLN A 54 9.72 -2.10 0.13
CA GLN A 54 10.87 -1.20 0.12
C GLN A 54 10.89 -0.31 1.36
N ALA A 55 9.74 0.22 1.78
CA ALA A 55 9.64 1.01 3.00
C ALA A 55 10.09 0.22 4.24
N PHE A 56 9.67 -1.04 4.37
CA PHE A 56 10.10 -1.91 5.48
C PHE A 56 11.59 -2.23 5.45
N ALA A 57 12.17 -2.45 4.26
CA ALA A 57 13.61 -2.65 4.13
C ALA A 57 14.42 -1.41 4.57
N GLN A 58 13.94 -0.21 4.24
CA GLN A 58 14.56 1.05 4.65
C GLN A 58 14.49 1.26 6.16
N LEU A 59 13.33 0.98 6.78
CA LEU A 59 13.20 1.03 8.24
C LEU A 59 14.13 0.03 8.94
N SER A 60 14.27 -1.18 8.39
CA SER A 60 15.20 -2.17 8.93
C SER A 60 16.66 -1.69 8.85
N ALA A 61 17.05 -1.02 7.76
CA ALA A 61 18.40 -0.48 7.60
C ALA A 61 18.66 0.67 8.58
N LEU A 62 17.67 1.53 8.79
CA LEU A 62 17.75 2.64 9.75
C LEU A 62 17.96 2.12 11.19
N LEU A 63 17.22 1.07 11.57
CA LEU A 63 17.38 0.43 12.89
C LEU A 63 18.77 -0.19 13.07
N GLU A 64 19.32 -0.79 12.01
CA GLU A 64 20.68 -1.34 12.02
C GLU A 64 21.75 -0.25 12.16
N GLU A 65 21.61 0.88 11.47
CA GLU A 65 22.50 2.04 11.60
C GLU A 65 22.41 2.68 12.99
N ALA A 66 21.21 2.80 13.55
CA ALA A 66 21.00 3.29 14.92
C ALA A 66 21.64 2.38 15.98
N MET A 67 21.59 1.06 15.77
CA MET A 67 22.28 0.09 16.64
C MET A 67 23.81 0.19 16.50
N ALA A 68 24.34 0.30 15.28
CA ALA A 68 25.78 0.41 15.03
C ALA A 68 26.39 1.69 15.62
N SER A 69 25.60 2.75 15.73
CA SER A 69 26.03 4.02 16.33
C SER A 69 25.96 4.05 17.87
N GLN A 70 25.49 2.98 18.52
CA GLN A 70 25.37 2.85 19.99
C GLN A 70 24.56 3.98 20.66
N VAL A 71 23.65 4.62 19.92
CA VAL A 71 22.83 5.75 20.44
C VAL A 71 21.53 5.26 21.10
N LEU A 72 21.25 3.95 21.04
CA LEU A 72 20.01 3.38 21.54
C LEU A 72 20.11 3.05 23.03
N SER A 73 19.12 3.51 23.79
CA SER A 73 18.88 3.13 25.20
C SER A 73 17.44 2.67 25.32
N MET A 74 17.22 1.65 26.16
CA MET A 74 15.86 1.27 26.56
C MET A 74 15.32 2.31 27.54
N ASP A 75 14.02 2.58 27.48
CA ASP A 75 13.33 3.36 28.50
C ASP A 75 13.11 2.52 29.78
N ALA A 76 12.75 3.19 30.87
CA ALA A 76 12.56 2.54 32.18
C ALA A 76 11.29 1.67 32.25
N GLU A 77 10.41 1.73 31.24
CA GLU A 77 9.17 0.97 31.19
C GLU A 77 9.32 -0.34 30.39
N SER A 78 10.40 -0.47 29.61
CA SER A 78 10.66 -1.69 28.88
C SER A 78 11.11 -2.83 29.80
N LEU A 79 10.44 -3.98 29.63
CA LEU A 79 10.83 -5.25 30.25
C LEU A 79 12.10 -5.84 29.61
N ASP A 80 12.51 -5.35 28.44
CA ASP A 80 13.69 -5.79 27.73
C ASP A 80 14.90 -4.95 28.14
N ALA A 81 15.95 -5.61 28.62
CA ALA A 81 17.16 -4.95 29.10
C ALA A 81 18.18 -4.66 27.98
N ASP A 82 18.02 -5.28 26.81
CA ASP A 82 19.00 -5.22 25.72
C ASP A 82 18.42 -4.54 24.47
N PRO A 83 18.84 -3.31 24.13
CA PRO A 83 18.40 -2.61 22.93
C PRO A 83 18.80 -3.34 21.63
N ALA A 84 19.86 -4.16 21.64
CA ALA A 84 20.22 -4.97 20.47
C ALA A 84 19.21 -6.09 20.23
N MET A 85 18.69 -6.71 21.29
CA MET A 85 17.63 -7.72 21.21
C MET A 85 16.34 -7.10 20.66
N ALA A 86 15.93 -5.94 21.19
CA ALA A 86 14.75 -5.23 20.72
C ALA A 86 14.84 -4.84 19.23
N VAL A 87 16.01 -4.34 18.78
CA VAL A 87 16.26 -4.05 17.36
C VAL A 87 16.21 -5.33 16.52
N GLY A 88 16.78 -6.44 16.99
CA GLY A 88 16.73 -7.73 16.31
C GLY A 88 15.29 -8.21 16.09
N VAL A 89 14.45 -8.13 17.12
CA VAL A 89 13.02 -8.49 17.05
C VAL A 89 12.26 -7.55 16.12
N ALA A 90 12.50 -6.24 16.20
CA ALA A 90 11.85 -5.27 15.31
C ALA A 90 12.18 -5.53 13.83
N ARG A 91 13.46 -5.84 13.52
CA ARG A 91 13.89 -6.19 12.16
C ARG A 91 13.27 -7.49 11.66
N LEU A 92 13.11 -8.50 12.53
CA LEU A 92 12.41 -9.73 12.19
C LEU A 92 10.96 -9.44 11.77
N HIS A 93 10.23 -8.65 12.55
CA HIS A 93 8.86 -8.28 12.20
C HIS A 93 8.76 -7.44 10.91
N LEU A 94 9.75 -6.59 10.62
CA LEU A 94 9.80 -5.85 9.35
C LEU A 94 10.04 -6.78 8.15
N ASP A 95 10.82 -7.85 8.31
CA ASP A 95 11.03 -8.86 7.27
C ASP A 95 9.76 -9.70 7.02
N GLU A 96 9.06 -10.08 8.09
CA GLU A 96 7.74 -10.71 8.00
C GLU A 96 6.72 -9.78 7.31
N ALA A 97 6.67 -8.51 7.71
CA ALA A 97 5.81 -7.50 7.10
C ALA A 97 6.09 -7.33 5.59
N ARG A 98 7.35 -7.45 5.17
CA ARG A 98 7.74 -7.44 3.75
C ARG A 98 7.08 -8.58 2.99
N SER A 99 7.09 -9.78 3.57
CA SER A 99 6.45 -10.96 2.97
C SER A 99 4.93 -10.79 2.87
N TYR A 100 4.30 -10.24 3.91
CA TYR A 100 2.86 -9.94 3.89
C TYR A 100 2.49 -8.86 2.87
N ALA A 101 3.30 -7.82 2.71
CA ALA A 101 3.06 -6.78 1.72
C ALA A 101 3.10 -7.31 0.27
N VAL A 102 4.04 -8.22 -0.03
CA VAL A 102 4.09 -8.89 -1.34
C VAL A 102 2.83 -9.74 -1.57
N GLU A 103 2.39 -10.48 -0.56
CA GLU A 103 1.17 -11.28 -0.64
C GLU A 103 -0.09 -10.41 -0.80
N LEU A 104 -0.16 -9.28 -0.08
CA LEU A 104 -1.21 -8.29 -0.20
C LEU A 104 -1.26 -7.72 -1.63
N TYR A 105 -0.12 -7.31 -2.18
CA TYR A 105 -0.03 -6.83 -3.57
C TYR A 105 -0.58 -7.86 -4.55
N LYS A 106 -0.16 -9.13 -4.45
CA LYS A 106 -0.65 -10.21 -5.34
C LYS A 106 -2.16 -10.36 -5.27
N ARG A 107 -2.75 -10.31 -4.08
CA ARG A 107 -4.20 -10.43 -3.88
C ARG A 107 -4.96 -9.23 -4.44
N LEU A 108 -4.41 -8.03 -4.27
CA LEU A 108 -4.99 -6.81 -4.81
C LEU A 108 -4.88 -6.76 -6.33
N ASP A 109 -3.77 -7.19 -6.90
CA ASP A 109 -3.60 -7.30 -8.35
C ASP A 109 -4.58 -8.32 -8.94
N ALA A 110 -4.73 -9.50 -8.32
CA ALA A 110 -5.73 -10.49 -8.72
C ALA A 110 -7.17 -9.95 -8.61
N ALA A 111 -7.47 -9.19 -7.55
CA ALA A 111 -8.77 -8.52 -7.39
C ALA A 111 -8.98 -7.45 -8.48
N HIS A 112 -7.97 -6.64 -8.78
CA HIS A 112 -8.02 -5.64 -9.85
C HIS A 112 -8.32 -6.31 -11.19
N GLN A 113 -7.57 -7.36 -11.55
CA GLN A 113 -7.79 -8.13 -12.78
C GLN A 113 -9.20 -8.73 -12.84
N ALA A 114 -9.73 -9.27 -11.74
CA ALA A 114 -11.09 -9.79 -11.67
C ALA A 114 -12.15 -8.67 -11.85
N THR A 115 -11.89 -7.48 -11.32
CA THR A 115 -12.80 -6.33 -11.44
C THR A 115 -12.69 -5.57 -12.76
N ALA A 116 -11.56 -5.67 -13.46
CA ALA A 116 -11.30 -4.95 -14.71
C ALA A 116 -12.28 -5.32 -15.84
N HIS A 117 -12.89 -6.51 -15.78
CA HIS A 117 -13.89 -6.97 -16.75
C HIS A 117 -15.34 -6.73 -16.31
N ILE A 118 -15.56 -6.11 -15.14
CA ILE A 118 -16.92 -5.79 -14.68
C ILE A 118 -17.38 -4.55 -15.45
N VAL A 119 -18.00 -4.80 -16.60
CA VAL A 119 -18.77 -3.79 -17.32
C VAL A 119 -20.08 -3.61 -16.56
N SER A 120 -20.47 -2.36 -16.31
CA SER A 120 -21.82 -2.05 -15.84
C SER A 120 -22.80 -2.71 -16.81
N ALA A 121 -23.66 -3.60 -16.33
CA ALA A 121 -24.81 -4.04 -17.09
C ALA A 121 -25.71 -2.82 -17.28
N GLY A 122 -25.37 -1.97 -18.26
CA GLY A 122 -26.33 -1.11 -18.89
C GLY A 122 -27.43 -2.05 -19.33
N VAL A 123 -28.60 -1.87 -18.71
CA VAL A 123 -29.90 -2.35 -19.14
C VAL A 123 -29.81 -2.82 -20.60
N CYS A 124 -29.78 -4.14 -20.83
CA CYS A 124 -30.23 -4.67 -22.11
C CYS A 124 -31.73 -4.37 -22.17
N ASP A 125 -32.09 -3.10 -22.34
CA ASP A 125 -33.38 -2.75 -22.89
C ASP A 125 -33.29 -3.33 -24.28
N SER A 126 -34.02 -4.40 -24.43
CA SER A 126 -34.11 -5.14 -25.67
C SER A 126 -34.48 -4.13 -26.74
N ASP A 127 -33.69 -4.08 -27.81
CA ASP A 127 -34.14 -3.55 -29.09
C ASP A 127 -35.50 -4.20 -29.40
N ASP A 128 -36.60 -3.47 -29.18
CA ASP A 128 -37.87 -3.75 -29.85
C ASP A 128 -38.06 -2.71 -30.96
N PRO A 129 -37.67 -3.02 -32.21
CA PRO A 129 -38.04 -2.22 -33.35
C PRO A 129 -39.53 -2.44 -33.63
N THR A 130 -40.40 -1.63 -33.01
CA THR A 130 -41.80 -1.59 -33.45
C THR A 130 -41.84 -1.20 -34.94
N PRO A 131 -42.44 -2.01 -35.81
CA PRO A 131 -42.53 -1.66 -37.22
C PRO A 131 -43.47 -0.49 -37.37
N ARG A 132 -43.03 0.54 -38.11
CA ARG A 132 -43.95 1.48 -38.75
C ARG A 132 -44.87 0.69 -39.65
N ASP A 133 -46.14 0.59 -39.28
CA ASP A 133 -47.19 0.23 -40.23
C ASP A 133 -48.05 1.47 -40.52
N HIS A 134 -48.33 1.64 -41.82
CA HIS A 134 -49.13 2.70 -42.41
C HIS A 134 -50.59 2.24 -42.47
N GLY A 135 -51.51 3.10 -42.02
CA GLY A 135 -52.96 2.96 -42.22
C GLY A 135 -53.67 4.27 -42.00
#